data_AF-A0A929FWD5-F1
#
_entry.id   AF-A0A929FWD5-F1
#
_cell.length_a   1.000
_cell.length_b   1.000
_cell.length_c   1.000
_cell.angle_alpha   90.00
_cell.angle_beta   90.00
_cell.angle_gamma   90.00
#
_symmetry.space_group_name_H-M   'P 1'
#
loop_
_entity.id
_entity.type
_entity.pdbx_description
1 polymer ?
#
loop_
_entity_poly.entity_id
_entity_poly.type
_entity_poly.pdbx_seq_one_letter_code
_entity_poly.pdbx_strand_id
1 'polypeptide(L)'
;MDRSFIFSNVANEAVGDAGNIDITTSSLSLTNLAFLSSSNLGKGNAGTVKVKADTISLNESFMASLVTSTEEVSAGGIDITTGSLSIVNNSRLSTDTYGKGNAGTIKVEADTVSLDRSFIFSNVANEAVGDAGNIDITTSSLSLTNLAFLSSSNLGKGNAGTVKVKADTIFLK
;
A
#
# COMPACT_ATOMS: atom_id res chain seq x y z
N MET A 1 -1.31 18.99 -16.80
CA MET A 1 -1.12 17.66 -16.21
C MET A 1 -2.20 17.50 -15.17
N ASP A 2 -3.19 16.65 -15.45
CA ASP A 2 -4.33 16.44 -14.57
C ASP A 2 -3.95 15.39 -13.54
N ARG A 3 -3.94 15.78 -12.26
CA ARG A 3 -3.69 14.90 -11.11
C ARG A 3 -4.93 14.91 -10.24
N SER A 4 -5.41 13.72 -9.88
CA SER A 4 -6.60 13.56 -9.04
C SER A 4 -6.22 12.97 -7.68
N PHE A 5 -6.94 13.38 -6.64
CA PHE A 5 -6.62 13.02 -5.26
C PHE A 5 -7.89 12.61 -4.51
N ILE A 6 -7.77 11.55 -3.71
CA ILE A 6 -8.68 11.27 -2.61
C ILE A 6 -7.80 11.12 -1.37
N PHE A 7 -8.04 11.96 -0.37
CA PHE A 7 -7.23 11.99 0.84
C PHE A 7 -8.08 11.97 2.12
N SER A 8 -7.49 11.42 3.17
CA SER A 8 -7.98 11.56 4.54
C SER A 8 -6.73 11.55 5.42
N ASN A 9 -5.93 12.60 5.28
CA ASN A 9 -4.60 12.68 5.86
C ASN A 9 -4.58 13.55 7.12
N VAL A 10 -3.61 13.28 7.98
CA VAL A 10 -3.16 14.21 9.02
C VAL A 10 -1.90 14.91 8.50
N ALA A 11 -1.92 16.24 8.46
CA ALA A 11 -0.83 17.04 7.94
C ALA A 11 0.39 17.03 8.89
N ASN A 12 1.53 17.52 8.38
CA ASN A 12 2.72 17.69 9.20
C ASN A 12 2.45 18.62 10.39
N GLU A 13 3.04 18.30 11.55
CA GLU A 13 2.83 19.00 12.84
C GLU A 13 1.40 18.94 13.42
N ALA A 14 0.42 18.44 12.68
CA ALA A 14 -0.94 18.25 13.18
C ALA A 14 -1.02 17.05 14.14
N VAL A 15 -2.06 17.06 14.98
CA VAL A 15 -2.34 15.98 15.95
C VAL A 15 -3.72 15.42 15.66
N GLY A 16 -3.79 14.10 15.48
CA GLY A 16 -5.02 13.37 15.24
C GLY A 16 -4.74 12.07 14.50
N ASP A 17 -5.71 11.16 14.49
CA ASP A 17 -5.65 9.97 13.64
C ASP A 17 -6.20 10.28 12.25
N ALA A 18 -5.55 9.75 11.21
CA ALA A 18 -6.05 9.86 9.85
C ALA A 18 -7.32 9.00 9.68
N GLY A 19 -8.34 9.54 9.01
CA GLY A 19 -9.57 8.79 8.74
C GLY A 19 -9.39 7.78 7.61
N ASN A 20 -10.21 6.73 7.60
CA ASN A 20 -10.19 5.69 6.57
C ASN A 20 -10.72 6.21 5.22
N ILE A 21 -10.35 5.51 4.15
CA ILE A 21 -10.98 5.66 2.84
C ILE A 21 -11.58 4.32 2.41
N ASP A 22 -12.89 4.28 2.23
CA ASP A 22 -13.63 3.10 1.75
C ASP A 22 -14.22 3.37 0.37
N ILE A 23 -13.79 2.60 -0.64
CA ILE A 23 -14.29 2.69 -2.02
C ILE A 23 -14.98 1.38 -2.39
N THR A 24 -16.23 1.47 -2.86
CA THR A 24 -16.97 0.37 -3.49
C THR A 24 -17.48 0.82 -4.84
N THR A 25 -17.08 0.14 -5.91
CA THR A 25 -17.42 0.49 -7.31
C THR A 25 -17.31 -0.75 -8.19
N SER A 26 -17.84 -0.77 -9.41
CA SER A 26 -17.54 -1.85 -10.35
C SER A 26 -16.11 -1.74 -10.93
N SER A 27 -15.62 -0.51 -11.13
CA SER A 27 -14.27 -0.28 -11.64
C SER A 27 -13.63 0.91 -10.96
N LEU A 28 -12.36 0.75 -10.55
CA LEU A 28 -11.50 1.82 -10.09
C LEU A 28 -10.28 1.92 -11.01
N SER A 29 -10.07 3.10 -11.59
CA SER A 29 -8.87 3.41 -12.39
C SER A 29 -8.17 4.62 -11.79
N LEU A 30 -6.90 4.43 -11.41
CA LEU A 30 -5.99 5.48 -10.97
C LEU A 30 -4.92 5.67 -12.04
N THR A 31 -4.86 6.86 -12.63
CA THR A 31 -3.97 7.19 -13.76
C THR A 31 -3.32 8.56 -13.57
N ASN A 32 -2.24 8.84 -14.31
CA ASN A 32 -1.65 10.18 -14.41
C ASN A 32 -1.29 10.79 -13.05
N LEU A 33 -0.55 10.02 -12.24
CA LEU A 33 -0.13 10.40 -10.88
C LEU A 33 -1.30 10.62 -9.91
N ALA A 34 -2.45 9.98 -10.17
CA ALA A 34 -3.55 9.94 -9.21
C ALA A 34 -3.08 9.32 -7.88
N PHE A 35 -3.61 9.85 -6.78
CA PHE A 35 -3.18 9.44 -5.44
C PHE A 35 -4.36 9.25 -4.48
N LEU A 36 -4.46 8.05 -3.93
CA LEU A 36 -5.35 7.67 -2.83
C LEU A 36 -4.54 7.57 -1.52
N SER A 37 -4.84 8.39 -0.51
CA SER A 37 -4.01 8.48 0.70
C SER A 37 -4.81 8.60 1.99
N SER A 38 -4.54 7.72 2.96
CA SER A 38 -5.03 7.79 4.34
C SER A 38 -3.84 7.87 5.32
N SER A 39 -2.89 8.76 5.02
CA SER A 39 -1.58 8.82 5.68
C SER A 39 -1.55 9.80 6.86
N ASN A 40 -0.68 9.55 7.82
CA ASN A 40 -0.39 10.47 8.91
C ASN A 40 1.04 11.03 8.79
N LEU A 41 1.14 12.33 8.50
CA LEU A 41 2.41 13.05 8.39
C LEU A 41 2.77 13.83 9.67
N GLY A 42 1.90 13.78 10.69
CA GLY A 42 2.01 14.47 11.96
C GLY A 42 2.08 13.49 13.14
N LYS A 43 1.22 13.70 14.14
CA LYS A 43 1.10 12.84 15.33
C LYS A 43 -0.23 12.09 15.31
N GLY A 44 -0.16 10.79 15.53
CA GLY A 44 -1.30 9.88 15.53
C GLY A 44 -1.12 8.76 14.49
N ASN A 45 -2.12 7.88 14.41
CA ASN A 45 -2.10 6.74 13.50
C ASN A 45 -2.51 7.16 12.08
N ALA A 46 -2.02 6.41 11.09
CA ALA A 46 -2.58 6.47 9.75
C ALA A 46 -3.87 5.63 9.67
N GLY A 47 -4.74 5.93 8.72
CA GLY A 47 -5.99 5.20 8.51
C GLY A 47 -5.84 4.13 7.44
N THR A 48 -6.88 3.33 7.25
CA THR A 48 -6.89 2.24 6.26
C THR A 48 -7.49 2.72 4.93
N VAL A 49 -6.90 2.26 3.83
CA VAL A 49 -7.49 2.34 2.50
C VAL A 49 -8.11 0.99 2.15
N LYS A 50 -9.43 0.95 2.02
CA LYS A 50 -10.19 -0.25 1.62
C LYS A 50 -10.82 -0.03 0.25
N VAL A 51 -10.54 -0.93 -0.69
CA VAL A 51 -11.11 -0.88 -2.04
C VAL A 51 -11.74 -2.22 -2.40
N LYS A 52 -13.02 -2.17 -2.75
CA LYS A 52 -13.77 -3.29 -3.33
C LYS A 52 -14.24 -2.92 -4.73
N ALA A 53 -13.80 -3.66 -5.74
CA ALA A 53 -14.30 -3.47 -7.10
C ALA A 53 -14.24 -4.74 -7.93
N ASP A 54 -14.88 -4.79 -9.10
CA ASP A 54 -14.71 -5.93 -10.01
C ASP A 54 -13.33 -5.84 -10.70
N THR A 55 -12.89 -4.62 -11.00
CA THR A 55 -11.59 -4.32 -11.61
C THR A 55 -10.91 -3.13 -10.93
N ILE A 56 -9.61 -3.25 -10.67
CA ILE A 56 -8.77 -2.18 -10.16
C ILE A 56 -7.53 -2.07 -11.04
N SER A 57 -7.29 -0.88 -11.59
CA SER A 57 -6.09 -0.58 -12.38
C SER A 57 -5.37 0.64 -11.82
N LEU A 58 -4.09 0.45 -11.50
CA LEU A 58 -3.15 1.52 -11.16
C LEU A 58 -2.14 1.63 -12.28
N ASN A 59 -2.09 2.79 -12.93
CA ASN A 59 -1.14 3.08 -13.99
C ASN A 59 -0.49 4.44 -13.72
N GLU A 60 0.82 4.44 -13.45
CA GLU A 60 1.53 5.64 -13.01
C GLU A 60 0.81 6.33 -11.82
N SER A 61 0.47 5.58 -10.77
CA SER A 61 -0.38 6.07 -9.68
C SER A 61 -0.04 5.47 -8.31
N PHE A 62 -0.60 6.04 -7.25
CA PHE A 62 -0.22 5.73 -5.88
C PHE A 62 -1.44 5.44 -5.00
N MET A 63 -1.31 4.46 -4.12
CA MET A 63 -2.20 4.21 -2.99
C MET A 63 -1.38 4.06 -1.72
N ALA A 64 -1.71 4.81 -0.68
CA ALA A 64 -0.88 4.82 0.51
C ALA A 64 -1.63 5.02 1.84
N SER A 65 -1.05 4.44 2.88
CA SER A 65 -1.38 4.64 4.29
C SER A 65 -0.05 4.70 5.06
N LEU A 66 0.62 5.84 4.98
CA LEU A 66 1.99 6.01 5.47
C LEU A 66 2.01 6.70 6.84
N VAL A 67 3.11 6.51 7.55
CA VAL A 67 3.42 7.27 8.78
C VAL A 67 4.79 7.94 8.66
N THR A 68 4.90 9.17 9.17
CA THR A 68 6.19 9.86 9.35
C THR A 68 6.39 10.37 10.78
N SER A 69 5.62 9.87 11.74
CA SER A 69 5.59 10.42 13.11
C SER A 69 6.91 10.24 13.85
N THR A 70 7.22 11.11 14.81
CA THR A 70 8.39 10.96 15.70
C THR A 70 8.05 10.25 17.01
N GLU A 71 6.76 9.96 17.22
CA GLU A 71 6.17 9.23 18.34
C GLU A 71 5.79 7.82 17.89
N GLU A 72 5.64 6.88 18.83
CA GLU A 72 5.26 5.51 18.51
C GLU A 72 3.78 5.45 18.08
N VAL A 73 3.55 5.23 16.80
CA VAL A 73 2.21 5.12 16.20
C VAL A 73 2.12 3.90 15.28
N SER A 74 0.97 3.64 14.67
CA SER A 74 0.86 2.61 13.64
C SER A 74 0.45 3.22 12.30
N ALA A 75 1.08 2.77 11.23
CA ALA A 75 0.49 2.90 9.91
C ALA A 75 -0.79 2.05 9.85
N GLY A 76 -1.76 2.48 9.07
CA GLY A 76 -3.00 1.76 8.83
C GLY A 76 -2.76 0.55 7.93
N GLY A 77 -3.53 0.43 6.86
CA GLY A 77 -3.39 -0.71 5.94
C GLY A 77 -3.94 -0.42 4.56
N ILE A 78 -3.70 -1.34 3.65
CA ILE A 78 -4.36 -1.36 2.34
C ILE A 78 -5.06 -2.70 2.18
N ASP A 79 -6.38 -2.67 2.10
CA ASP A 79 -7.23 -3.85 1.90
C ASP A 79 -7.89 -3.78 0.52
N ILE A 80 -7.54 -4.73 -0.35
CA ILE A 80 -8.08 -4.81 -1.71
C ILE A 80 -8.83 -6.13 -1.89
N THR A 81 -10.07 -6.03 -2.37
CA THR A 81 -10.86 -7.17 -2.85
C THR A 81 -11.32 -6.90 -4.28
N THR A 82 -10.89 -7.70 -5.26
CA THR A 82 -11.25 -7.47 -6.67
C THR A 82 -11.28 -8.72 -7.53
N GLY A 83 -11.96 -8.72 -8.67
CA GLY A 83 -11.77 -9.79 -9.66
C GLY A 83 -10.39 -9.69 -10.31
N SER A 84 -9.97 -8.48 -10.67
CA SER A 84 -8.66 -8.24 -11.27
C SER A 84 -7.96 -7.02 -10.69
N LEU A 85 -6.68 -7.19 -10.34
CA LEU A 85 -5.77 -6.13 -9.92
C LEU A 85 -4.60 -6.02 -10.91
N SER A 86 -4.49 -4.87 -11.58
CA SER A 86 -3.36 -4.53 -12.45
C SER A 86 -2.63 -3.30 -11.91
N ILE A 87 -1.32 -3.43 -11.66
CA ILE A 87 -0.46 -2.37 -11.15
C ILE A 87 0.72 -2.22 -12.10
N VAL A 88 0.79 -1.11 -12.83
CA VAL A 88 1.76 -0.93 -13.92
C VAL A 88 2.47 0.42 -13.87
N ASN A 89 3.57 0.55 -14.61
CA ASN A 89 4.25 1.81 -14.89
C ASN A 89 4.64 2.61 -13.63
N ASN A 90 5.46 2.01 -12.77
CA ASN A 90 5.93 2.57 -11.50
C ASN A 90 4.83 2.88 -10.48
N SER A 91 3.64 2.29 -10.65
CA SER A 91 2.59 2.41 -9.64
C SER A 91 2.98 1.72 -8.33
N ARG A 92 2.39 2.21 -7.23
CA ARG A 92 2.78 1.77 -5.88
C ARG A 92 1.59 1.62 -4.94
N LEU A 93 1.55 0.50 -4.22
CA LEU A 93 0.83 0.37 -2.95
C LEU A 93 1.84 0.49 -1.81
N SER A 94 1.57 1.32 -0.80
CA SER A 94 2.57 1.60 0.23
C SER A 94 1.96 1.84 1.61
N THR A 95 2.50 1.14 2.60
CA THR A 95 2.14 1.32 4.02
C THR A 95 3.38 1.59 4.88
N ASP A 96 4.45 2.07 4.23
CA ASP A 96 5.74 2.35 4.85
C ASP A 96 5.63 3.30 6.04
N THR A 97 6.53 3.08 7.00
CA THR A 97 6.82 4.00 8.09
C THR A 97 8.19 4.66 7.85
N TYR A 98 8.21 5.99 7.94
CA TYR A 98 9.41 6.82 7.80
C TYR A 98 9.85 7.45 9.12
N GLY A 99 9.22 7.07 10.23
CA GLY A 99 9.47 7.63 11.54
C GLY A 99 9.45 6.56 12.61
N LYS A 100 8.85 6.85 13.77
CA LYS A 100 8.57 5.86 14.79
C LYS A 100 7.17 5.29 14.59
N GLY A 101 7.06 3.98 14.62
CA GLY A 101 5.81 3.28 14.44
C GLY A 101 5.89 2.14 13.43
N ASN A 102 5.00 1.17 13.55
CA ASN A 102 4.97 -0.01 12.69
C ASN A 102 4.41 0.33 11.31
N ALA A 103 4.95 -0.30 10.26
CA ALA A 103 4.37 -0.23 8.92
C ALA A 103 3.08 -1.06 8.85
N GLY A 104 2.20 -0.69 7.93
CA GLY A 104 0.84 -1.23 7.84
C GLY A 104 0.77 -2.57 7.13
N THR A 105 -0.31 -3.33 7.29
CA THR A 105 -0.50 -4.56 6.49
C THR A 105 -1.11 -4.23 5.13
N ILE A 106 -0.62 -4.89 4.07
CA ILE A 106 -1.26 -4.87 2.76
C ILE A 106 -1.87 -6.25 2.49
N LYS A 107 -3.20 -6.29 2.34
CA LYS A 107 -3.95 -7.48 2.01
C LYS A 107 -4.59 -7.35 0.63
N VAL A 108 -4.34 -8.33 -0.23
CA VAL A 108 -4.94 -8.42 -1.57
C VAL A 108 -5.64 -9.75 -1.71
N GLU A 109 -6.93 -9.72 -2.02
CA GLU A 109 -7.74 -10.87 -2.41
C GLU A 109 -8.29 -10.62 -3.82
N ALA A 110 -7.85 -11.41 -4.80
CA ALA A 110 -8.32 -11.26 -6.16
C ALA A 110 -8.34 -12.55 -6.97
N ASP A 111 -9.03 -12.61 -8.12
CA ASP A 111 -8.86 -13.77 -9.02
C ASP A 111 -7.53 -13.68 -9.77
N THR A 112 -7.14 -12.46 -10.15
CA THR A 112 -5.88 -12.19 -10.86
C THR A 112 -5.15 -10.97 -10.29
N VAL A 113 -3.84 -11.10 -10.13
CA VAL A 113 -2.94 -10.02 -9.73
C VAL A 113 -1.77 -9.94 -10.72
N SER A 114 -1.58 -8.78 -11.33
CA SER A 114 -0.47 -8.51 -12.25
C SER A 114 0.25 -7.22 -11.84
N LEU A 115 1.54 -7.34 -11.59
CA LEU A 115 2.46 -6.23 -11.37
C LEU A 115 3.47 -6.20 -12.50
N ASP A 116 3.55 -5.07 -13.21
CA ASP A 116 4.54 -4.82 -14.25
C ASP A 116 5.30 -3.53 -13.96
N ARG A 117 6.63 -3.63 -13.71
CA ARG A 117 7.46 -2.49 -13.30
C ARG A 117 6.78 -1.69 -12.19
N SER A 118 6.34 -2.36 -11.14
CA SER A 118 5.54 -1.77 -10.07
C SER A 118 5.76 -2.45 -8.74
N PHE A 119 5.25 -1.84 -7.66
CA PHE A 119 5.73 -2.17 -6.33
C PHE A 119 4.64 -2.20 -5.26
N ILE A 120 4.76 -3.15 -4.34
CA ILE A 120 3.96 -3.22 -3.11
C ILE A 120 4.90 -3.22 -1.92
N PHE A 121 4.70 -2.26 -1.02
CA PHE A 121 5.61 -1.98 0.08
C PHE A 121 4.92 -1.87 1.42
N SER A 122 5.48 -2.56 2.40
CA SER A 122 5.22 -2.35 3.82
C SER A 122 6.54 -2.35 4.59
N ASN A 123 7.33 -1.29 4.35
CA ASN A 123 8.69 -1.21 4.87
C ASN A 123 8.82 -0.28 6.08
N VAL A 124 9.88 -0.50 6.83
CA VAL A 124 10.45 0.49 7.75
C VAL A 124 11.62 1.15 7.02
N ALA A 125 11.55 2.47 6.83
CA ALA A 125 12.56 3.23 6.11
C ALA A 125 13.90 3.29 6.87
N ASN A 126 14.94 3.83 6.21
CA ASN A 126 16.20 4.10 6.88
C ASN A 126 15.99 5.12 8.02
N GLU A 127 16.71 4.93 9.14
CA GLU A 127 16.61 5.75 10.36
C GLU A 127 15.25 5.69 11.09
N ALA A 128 14.23 5.02 10.52
CA ALA A 128 12.95 4.77 11.15
C ALA A 128 13.03 3.66 12.22
N VAL A 129 12.05 3.63 13.13
CA VAL A 129 11.96 2.65 14.22
C VAL A 129 10.56 2.04 14.23
N GLY A 130 10.47 0.73 14.07
CA GLY A 130 9.22 -0.02 14.08
C GLY A 130 9.40 -1.37 13.41
N ASP A 131 8.35 -2.19 13.44
CA ASP A 131 8.30 -3.43 12.70
C ASP A 131 7.66 -3.20 11.32
N ALA A 132 8.20 -3.85 10.30
CA ALA A 132 7.60 -3.85 8.97
C ALA A 132 6.31 -4.68 8.97
N GLY A 133 5.30 -4.23 8.24
CA GLY A 133 3.99 -4.88 8.17
C GLY A 133 3.96 -5.97 7.11
N ASN A 134 2.95 -6.84 7.16
CA ASN A 134 2.89 -7.97 6.24
C ASN A 134 2.34 -7.59 4.87
N ILE A 135 2.71 -8.36 3.86
CA ILE A 135 2.06 -8.38 2.55
C ILE A 135 1.42 -9.76 2.39
N ASP A 136 0.09 -9.81 2.40
CA ASP A 136 -0.69 -11.04 2.23
C ASP A 136 -1.47 -10.99 0.90
N ILE A 137 -1.10 -11.82 -0.07
CA ILE A 137 -1.77 -11.93 -1.37
C ILE A 137 -2.42 -13.30 -1.49
N THR A 138 -3.74 -13.33 -1.73
CA THR A 138 -4.50 -14.52 -2.11
C THR A 138 -5.06 -14.32 -3.51
N THR A 139 -4.67 -15.16 -4.46
CA THR A 139 -5.12 -15.05 -5.86
C THR A 139 -5.13 -16.38 -6.59
N SER A 140 -5.88 -16.53 -7.70
CA SER A 140 -5.68 -17.72 -8.56
C SER A 140 -4.40 -17.59 -9.40
N SER A 141 -4.09 -16.38 -9.87
CA SER A 141 -2.86 -16.12 -10.64
C SER A 141 -2.14 -14.86 -10.15
N LEU A 142 -0.83 -15.00 -9.90
CA LEU A 142 0.07 -13.88 -9.65
C LEU A 142 1.11 -13.80 -10.77
N SER A 143 1.28 -12.61 -11.35
CA SER A 143 2.37 -12.30 -12.28
C SER A 143 3.16 -11.08 -11.81
N LEU A 144 4.47 -11.25 -11.62
CA LEU A 144 5.43 -10.18 -11.35
C LEU A 144 6.42 -10.09 -12.52
N THR A 145 6.38 -9.00 -13.27
CA THR A 145 7.21 -8.80 -14.46
C THR A 145 7.96 -7.48 -14.44
N ASN A 146 9.07 -7.41 -15.19
CA ASN A 146 9.78 -6.18 -15.51
C ASN A 146 10.22 -5.40 -14.25
N LEU A 147 10.90 -6.09 -13.32
CA LEU A 147 11.35 -5.55 -12.04
C LEU A 147 10.22 -5.22 -11.06
N ALA A 148 9.05 -5.84 -11.22
CA ALA A 148 8.02 -5.81 -10.18
C ALA A 148 8.47 -6.59 -8.95
N PHE A 149 8.21 -6.07 -7.75
CA PHE A 149 8.52 -6.79 -6.52
C PHE A 149 7.63 -6.38 -5.33
N LEU A 150 7.60 -7.26 -4.34
CA LEU A 150 6.92 -7.12 -3.06
C LEU A 150 7.97 -6.98 -1.97
N SER A 151 7.83 -6.04 -1.03
CA SER A 151 8.80 -5.89 0.06
C SER A 151 8.14 -5.53 1.38
N SER A 152 8.51 -6.29 2.40
CA SER A 152 8.13 -6.14 3.81
C SER A 152 9.41 -6.09 4.66
N SER A 153 10.24 -5.09 4.36
CA SER A 153 11.63 -5.03 4.83
C SER A 153 11.82 -3.97 5.90
N ASN A 154 12.81 -4.18 6.78
CA ASN A 154 13.25 -3.18 7.73
C ASN A 154 14.63 -2.66 7.33
N LEU A 155 14.73 -1.37 7.00
CA LEU A 155 15.97 -0.67 6.69
C LEU A 155 16.44 0.26 7.84
N GLY A 156 15.70 0.27 8.95
CA GLY A 156 15.94 1.02 10.16
C GLY A 156 16.12 0.08 11.35
N LYS A 157 15.36 0.31 12.43
CA LYS A 157 15.37 -0.52 13.64
C LYS A 157 14.04 -1.23 13.86
N GLY A 158 14.10 -2.53 14.10
CA GLY A 158 12.95 -3.40 14.41
C GLY A 158 13.05 -4.68 13.60
N ASN A 159 11.92 -5.36 13.41
CA ASN A 159 11.83 -6.60 12.64
C ASN A 159 11.35 -6.33 11.21
N ALA A 160 11.76 -7.19 10.28
CA ALA A 160 11.10 -7.31 8.97
C ALA A 160 9.76 -8.04 9.14
N GLY A 161 8.83 -7.83 8.21
CA GLY A 161 7.58 -8.54 8.18
C GLY A 161 7.63 -9.73 7.23
N THR A 162 6.45 -10.26 6.91
CA THR A 162 6.31 -11.42 6.02
C THR A 162 5.68 -11.02 4.69
N VAL A 163 6.20 -11.57 3.60
CA VAL A 163 5.50 -11.63 2.32
C VAL A 163 4.91 -13.03 2.17
N LYS A 164 3.58 -13.14 2.23
CA LYS A 164 2.83 -14.39 2.05
C LYS A 164 2.03 -14.32 0.76
N VAL A 165 2.29 -15.26 -0.14
CA VAL A 165 1.52 -15.42 -1.38
C VAL A 165 0.88 -16.80 -1.37
N LYS A 166 -0.45 -16.82 -1.51
CA LYS A 166 -1.23 -18.03 -1.77
C LYS A 166 -1.82 -17.91 -3.18
N ALA A 167 -1.30 -18.71 -4.12
CA ALA A 167 -1.83 -18.75 -5.47
C ALA A 167 -1.78 -20.12 -6.12
N ASP A 168 -2.68 -20.35 -7.06
CA ASP A 168 -2.67 -21.57 -7.89
C ASP A 168 -1.50 -21.53 -8.88
N THR A 169 -1.20 -20.33 -9.41
CA THR A 169 -0.07 -20.09 -10.32
C THR A 169 0.69 -18.81 -9.97
N ILE A 170 2.02 -18.87 -10.08
CA ILE A 170 2.92 -17.73 -9.85
C ILE A 170 3.91 -17.65 -11.02
N PHE A 171 3.98 -16.49 -11.68
CA PHE A 171 4.91 -16.18 -12.76
C PHE A 171 5.83 -15.03 -12.36
N LEU A 172 7.15 -15.24 -12.43
CA LEU A 172 8.18 -14.24 -12.12
C LEU A 172 9.10 -14.06 -13.35
N LYS A 173 9.30 -12.81 -13.83
CA LYS A 173 10.16 -12.52 -14.98
C LYS A 173 10.86 -11.16 -14.93
#